data_AF-A0A1Y4CDD3-F1
#
_entry.id   AF-A0A1Y4CDD3-F1
#
_cell.length_a   1.000
_cell.length_b   1.000
_cell.length_c   1.000
_cell.angle_alpha   90.00
_cell.angle_beta   90.00
_cell.angle_gamma   90.00
#
_symmetry.space_group_name_H-M   'P 1'
#
loop_
_entity.id
_entity.type
_entity.pdbx_description
1 polymer ?
#
loop_
_entity_poly.entity_id
_entity_poly.type
_entity_poly.pdbx_seq_one_letter_code
_entity_poly.pdbx_strand_id
1 'polypeptide(L)'
;MSDCTSLAAVDLSGCTSLSTIEGYAFQACGLTTMDLSGCTNLSSIGQCTFTSCDDLTSMTLPNSLTGIGDEAFYGCSNLDELVLLSKNPPTLGEDALLAVSQDFRIIVPEENAEAYKTAEGWKDVAGSVHGLTYQLEVTPPNGSLEIFRGGTSTGSNPTSVTFTVTNKSAVPLSGLKVSLDNAENFTLDIALMDASLAPGESTTFTVSPKAELAQGSYQTNITVTSDIPDVVAQYIPDQVAPAEATMVCTVKTVGLTAAPASLDFGSVYTGYTQPEAKTVTVTNTGEQAITLTQPASQYYDVITAGSLELHVGGKATFTVQPKTGLTAGEYSETLTVSGTYGVSVDVALCFVVEQQSGGGSSGGSSSGGGGGGSGSAMYAVSLAAPEHGTVTVSP
;
A
#
# COMPACT_ATOMS: atom_id res chain seq x y z
N MET A 1 -18.78 -39.00 -33.46
CA MET A 1 -18.83 -39.44 -32.06
C MET A 1 -20.09 -38.83 -31.44
N SER A 2 -21.29 -39.25 -31.87
CA SER A 2 -22.53 -38.72 -31.30
C SER A 2 -22.86 -39.39 -29.96
N ASP A 3 -23.62 -38.70 -29.12
CA ASP A 3 -24.18 -39.19 -27.85
C ASP A 3 -23.14 -39.66 -26.82
N CYS A 4 -21.92 -39.11 -26.91
CA CYS A 4 -20.83 -39.42 -25.99
C CYS A 4 -20.94 -38.55 -24.72
N THR A 5 -21.98 -38.79 -23.91
CA THR A 5 -22.31 -37.98 -22.73
C THR A 5 -21.27 -38.00 -21.61
N SER A 6 -20.30 -38.93 -21.64
CA SER A 6 -19.17 -38.96 -20.68
C SER A 6 -17.89 -38.32 -21.22
N LEU A 7 -17.89 -37.86 -22.47
CA LEU A 7 -16.71 -37.25 -23.11
C LEU A 7 -16.57 -35.79 -22.68
N ALA A 8 -15.78 -35.55 -21.63
CA ALA A 8 -15.61 -34.21 -21.05
C ALA A 8 -14.69 -33.28 -21.87
N ALA A 9 -13.69 -33.83 -22.57
CA ALA A 9 -12.70 -33.05 -23.29
C ALA A 9 -12.17 -33.80 -24.53
N VAL A 10 -11.79 -33.03 -25.54
CA VAL A 10 -11.10 -33.52 -26.75
C VAL A 10 -9.99 -32.54 -27.07
N ASP A 11 -8.75 -33.04 -27.16
CA ASP A 11 -7.60 -32.25 -27.57
C ASP A 11 -7.33 -32.44 -29.08
N LEU A 12 -7.60 -31.39 -29.86
CA LEU A 12 -7.30 -31.32 -31.29
C LEU A 12 -6.24 -30.26 -31.61
N SER A 13 -5.53 -29.75 -30.60
CA SER A 13 -4.56 -28.66 -30.78
C SER A 13 -3.44 -28.99 -31.78
N GLY A 14 -3.04 -30.25 -31.88
CA GLY A 14 -2.06 -30.75 -32.83
C GLY A 14 -2.59 -31.08 -34.24
N CYS A 15 -3.91 -31.00 -34.46
CA CYS A 15 -4.56 -31.42 -35.70
C CYS A 15 -4.54 -30.32 -36.79
N THR A 16 -3.35 -29.84 -37.14
CA THR A 16 -3.19 -28.72 -38.11
C THR A 16 -3.71 -29.03 -39.52
N SER A 17 -3.84 -30.30 -39.89
CA SER A 17 -4.35 -30.73 -41.21
C SER A 17 -5.87 -30.97 -41.24
N LEU A 18 -6.57 -30.82 -40.11
CA LEU A 18 -8.02 -30.99 -40.05
C LEU A 18 -8.68 -29.86 -40.85
N SER A 19 -9.39 -30.20 -41.93
CA SER A 19 -10.02 -29.21 -42.82
C SER A 19 -11.51 -29.01 -42.56
N THR A 20 -12.18 -30.02 -41.99
CA THR A 20 -13.63 -30.04 -41.78
C THR A 20 -13.96 -30.92 -40.58
N ILE A 21 -14.91 -30.48 -39.76
CA ILE A 21 -15.60 -31.33 -38.79
C ILE A 21 -16.97 -31.65 -39.39
N GLU A 22 -17.23 -32.93 -39.65
CA GLU A 22 -18.48 -33.36 -40.30
C GLU A 22 -19.69 -33.15 -39.39
N GLY A 23 -20.88 -33.10 -40.00
CA GLY A 23 -22.11 -32.91 -39.26
C GLY A 23 -22.37 -34.02 -38.25
N TYR A 24 -23.05 -33.67 -37.15
CA TYR A 24 -23.35 -34.58 -36.03
C TYR A 24 -22.12 -35.16 -35.31
N ALA A 25 -20.90 -34.70 -35.60
CA ALA A 25 -19.68 -35.34 -35.10
C ALA A 25 -19.59 -35.35 -33.57
N PHE A 26 -20.13 -34.35 -32.88
CA PHE A 26 -20.14 -34.23 -31.42
C PHE A 26 -21.55 -33.98 -30.85
N GLN A 27 -22.60 -34.34 -31.59
CA GLN A 27 -23.98 -34.17 -31.11
C GLN A 27 -24.16 -34.83 -29.73
N ALA A 28 -24.81 -34.11 -28.80
CA ALA A 28 -25.13 -34.57 -27.45
C ALA A 28 -23.92 -35.14 -26.67
N CYS A 29 -22.73 -34.57 -26.88
CA CYS A 29 -21.53 -34.92 -26.12
C CYS A 29 -21.44 -34.11 -24.82
N GLY A 30 -20.89 -34.72 -23.77
CA GLY A 30 -20.68 -34.06 -22.46
C GLY A 30 -19.45 -33.14 -22.41
N LEU A 31 -19.12 -32.48 -23.53
CA LEU A 31 -17.94 -31.62 -23.63
C LEU A 31 -18.14 -30.39 -22.74
N THR A 32 -17.18 -30.08 -21.87
CA THR A 32 -17.26 -28.88 -21.03
C THR A 32 -16.67 -27.64 -21.72
N THR A 33 -15.60 -27.85 -22.47
CA THR A 33 -14.90 -26.83 -23.26
C THR A 33 -14.27 -27.48 -24.50
N MET A 34 -13.99 -26.68 -25.53
CA MET A 34 -13.24 -27.15 -26.70
C MET A 34 -12.39 -26.04 -27.31
N ASP A 35 -11.11 -26.32 -27.55
CA ASP A 35 -10.19 -25.39 -28.22
C ASP A 35 -9.78 -25.93 -29.59
N LEU A 36 -10.24 -25.26 -30.65
CA LEU A 36 -9.91 -25.56 -32.05
C LEU A 36 -8.94 -24.55 -32.66
N SER A 37 -8.37 -23.62 -31.88
CA SER A 37 -7.49 -22.57 -32.39
C SER A 37 -6.24 -23.08 -33.10
N GLY A 38 -5.71 -24.23 -32.66
CA GLY A 38 -4.57 -24.91 -33.29
C GLY A 38 -4.90 -25.59 -34.63
N CYS A 39 -6.18 -25.78 -34.96
CA CYS A 39 -6.64 -26.37 -36.21
C CYS A 39 -6.63 -25.34 -37.35
N THR A 40 -5.44 -24.87 -37.74
CA THR A 40 -5.25 -23.73 -38.65
C THR A 40 -5.76 -23.93 -40.07
N ASN A 41 -6.11 -25.15 -40.50
CA ASN A 41 -6.74 -25.41 -41.80
C ASN A 41 -8.25 -25.72 -41.71
N LEU A 42 -8.84 -25.69 -40.52
CA LEU A 42 -10.26 -26.01 -40.33
C LEU A 42 -11.14 -24.91 -40.91
N SER A 43 -11.75 -25.21 -42.05
CA SER A 43 -12.51 -24.26 -42.86
C SER A 43 -14.02 -24.34 -42.65
N SER A 44 -14.53 -25.46 -42.12
CA SER A 44 -15.97 -25.71 -41.99
C SER A 44 -16.31 -26.59 -40.79
N ILE A 45 -17.37 -26.20 -40.08
CA ILE A 45 -18.08 -27.01 -39.08
C ILE A 45 -19.42 -27.43 -39.70
N GLY A 46 -19.71 -28.72 -39.70
CA GLY A 46 -20.91 -29.29 -40.32
C GLY A 46 -22.20 -29.00 -39.56
N GLN A 47 -23.32 -29.33 -40.20
CA GLN A 47 -24.66 -29.26 -39.62
C GLN A 47 -24.76 -30.08 -38.32
N CYS A 48 -25.44 -29.54 -37.31
CA CYS A 48 -25.71 -30.17 -36.03
C CYS A 48 -24.46 -30.71 -35.29
N THR A 49 -23.27 -30.15 -35.55
CA THR A 49 -22.01 -30.73 -35.05
C THR A 49 -21.95 -30.82 -33.53
N PHE A 50 -22.41 -29.80 -32.82
CA PHE A 50 -22.40 -29.70 -31.35
C PHE A 50 -23.82 -29.56 -30.76
N THR A 51 -24.86 -29.92 -31.51
CA THR A 51 -26.25 -29.82 -31.04
C THR A 51 -26.43 -30.54 -29.70
N SER A 52 -27.10 -29.89 -28.74
CA SER A 52 -27.39 -30.40 -27.40
C SER A 52 -26.16 -30.83 -26.60
N CYS A 53 -25.01 -30.18 -26.82
CA CYS A 53 -23.87 -30.25 -25.90
C CYS A 53 -24.14 -29.38 -24.67
N ASP A 54 -25.03 -29.84 -23.80
CA ASP A 54 -25.56 -29.06 -22.67
C ASP A 54 -24.48 -28.65 -21.66
N ASP A 55 -23.38 -29.41 -21.55
CA ASP A 55 -22.28 -29.10 -20.62
C ASP A 55 -21.25 -28.11 -21.20
N LEU A 56 -21.34 -27.76 -22.50
CA LEU A 56 -20.35 -26.94 -23.17
C LEU A 56 -20.50 -25.48 -22.75
N THR A 57 -19.51 -24.97 -22.01
CA THR A 57 -19.51 -23.61 -21.46
C THR A 57 -18.79 -22.61 -22.36
N SER A 58 -17.72 -23.04 -23.03
CA SER A 58 -16.96 -22.19 -23.95
C SER A 58 -16.33 -22.97 -25.11
N MET A 59 -16.16 -22.29 -26.24
CA MET A 59 -15.46 -22.82 -27.40
C MET A 59 -14.63 -21.76 -28.11
N THR A 60 -13.43 -22.15 -28.55
CA THR A 60 -12.55 -21.31 -29.37
C THR A 60 -12.40 -21.87 -30.77
N LEU A 61 -12.72 -21.06 -31.79
CA LEU A 61 -12.70 -21.43 -33.19
C LEU A 61 -11.50 -20.80 -33.94
N PRO A 62 -10.89 -21.51 -34.91
CA PRO A 62 -9.69 -21.05 -35.60
C PRO A 62 -9.96 -19.92 -36.59
N ASN A 63 -8.90 -19.18 -36.94
CA ASN A 63 -8.98 -18.04 -37.85
C ASN A 63 -9.33 -18.37 -39.31
N SER A 64 -9.20 -19.64 -39.70
CA SER A 64 -9.42 -20.13 -41.05
C SER A 64 -10.85 -20.56 -41.30
N LEU A 65 -11.70 -20.50 -40.27
CA LEU A 65 -13.09 -20.93 -40.36
C LEU A 65 -13.85 -20.00 -41.30
N THR A 66 -14.53 -20.60 -42.29
CA THR A 66 -15.33 -19.89 -43.30
C THR A 66 -16.82 -20.20 -43.22
N GLY A 67 -17.20 -21.27 -42.52
CA GLY A 67 -18.59 -21.68 -42.38
C GLY A 67 -18.87 -22.47 -41.10
N ILE A 68 -20.03 -22.20 -40.52
CA ILE A 68 -20.65 -22.91 -39.41
C ILE A 68 -22.00 -23.38 -39.93
N GLY A 69 -22.22 -24.70 -39.96
CA GLY A 69 -23.43 -25.30 -40.52
C GLY A 69 -24.70 -25.04 -39.70
N ASP A 70 -25.83 -25.41 -40.27
CA ASP A 70 -27.15 -25.26 -39.65
C ASP A 70 -27.20 -25.99 -38.30
N GLU A 71 -27.85 -25.37 -37.31
CA GLU A 71 -28.03 -25.92 -35.96
C GLU A 71 -26.72 -26.36 -35.26
N ALA A 72 -25.55 -25.88 -35.70
CA ALA A 72 -24.26 -26.38 -35.24
C ALA A 72 -24.07 -26.33 -33.71
N PHE A 73 -24.63 -25.33 -33.04
CA PHE A 73 -24.66 -25.18 -31.57
C PHE A 73 -26.08 -25.10 -31.02
N TYR A 74 -27.06 -25.63 -31.76
CA TYR A 74 -28.45 -25.59 -31.34
C TYR A 74 -28.62 -26.28 -29.99
N GLY A 75 -29.23 -25.57 -29.03
CA GLY A 75 -29.54 -26.12 -27.71
C GLY A 75 -28.34 -26.35 -26.80
N CYS A 76 -27.16 -25.79 -27.10
CA CYS A 76 -26.05 -25.77 -26.14
C CYS A 76 -26.37 -24.78 -24.99
N SER A 77 -27.25 -25.18 -24.07
CA SER A 77 -27.89 -24.24 -23.14
C SER A 77 -26.96 -23.56 -22.13
N ASN A 78 -25.78 -24.14 -21.88
CA ASN A 78 -24.76 -23.55 -21.00
C ASN A 78 -23.61 -22.87 -21.78
N LEU A 79 -23.70 -22.78 -23.12
CA LEU A 79 -22.66 -22.10 -23.90
C LEU A 79 -22.74 -20.61 -23.65
N ASP A 80 -21.82 -20.11 -22.82
CA ASP A 80 -21.72 -18.72 -22.40
C ASP A 80 -20.77 -17.93 -23.31
N GLU A 81 -19.76 -18.57 -23.90
CA GLU A 81 -18.74 -17.88 -24.69
C GLU A 81 -18.32 -18.64 -25.96
N LEU A 82 -18.37 -17.95 -27.11
CA LEU A 82 -17.79 -18.41 -28.36
C LEU A 82 -16.73 -17.43 -28.85
N VAL A 83 -15.48 -17.87 -28.92
CA VAL A 83 -14.36 -17.07 -29.42
C VAL A 83 -14.13 -17.39 -30.90
N LEU A 84 -14.21 -16.37 -31.75
CA LEU A 84 -14.07 -16.47 -33.20
C LEU A 84 -12.87 -15.66 -33.67
N LEU A 85 -11.83 -16.36 -34.13
CA LEU A 85 -10.57 -15.74 -34.56
C LEU A 85 -10.55 -15.35 -36.05
N SER A 86 -11.61 -15.64 -36.81
CA SER A 86 -11.68 -15.35 -38.24
C SER A 86 -11.78 -13.86 -38.49
N LYS A 87 -10.94 -13.35 -39.40
CA LYS A 87 -10.95 -11.94 -39.81
C LYS A 87 -12.30 -11.50 -40.37
N ASN A 88 -12.91 -12.36 -41.17
CA ASN A 88 -14.24 -12.15 -41.70
C ASN A 88 -15.23 -13.06 -40.97
N PRO A 89 -16.48 -12.63 -40.76
CA PRO A 89 -17.52 -13.48 -40.20
C PRO A 89 -17.70 -14.72 -41.07
N PRO A 90 -17.58 -15.94 -40.52
CA PRO A 90 -17.90 -17.14 -41.28
C PRO A 90 -19.39 -17.15 -41.62
N THR A 91 -19.77 -17.86 -42.68
CA THR A 91 -21.18 -18.07 -43.00
C THR A 91 -21.82 -18.81 -41.82
N LEU A 92 -22.88 -18.25 -41.24
CA LEU A 92 -23.60 -18.85 -40.13
C LEU A 92 -24.87 -19.52 -40.66
N GLY A 93 -24.98 -20.82 -40.44
CA GLY A 93 -26.15 -21.62 -40.81
C GLY A 93 -27.40 -21.24 -40.02
N GLU A 94 -28.56 -21.68 -40.51
CA GLU A 94 -29.84 -21.44 -39.87
C GLU A 94 -29.86 -22.01 -38.45
N ASP A 95 -30.36 -21.24 -37.48
CA ASP A 95 -30.48 -21.62 -36.07
C ASP A 95 -29.17 -22.10 -35.41
N ALA A 96 -28.01 -21.81 -35.99
CA ALA A 96 -26.72 -22.33 -35.54
C ALA A 96 -26.37 -21.94 -34.09
N LEU A 97 -26.88 -20.81 -33.60
CA LEU A 97 -26.68 -20.30 -32.23
C LEU A 97 -28.02 -20.14 -31.47
N LEU A 98 -29.06 -20.86 -31.89
CA LEU A 98 -30.36 -20.81 -31.22
C LEU A 98 -30.34 -21.65 -29.93
N ALA A 99 -31.03 -21.16 -28.90
CA ALA A 99 -31.14 -21.82 -27.59
C ALA A 99 -29.79 -22.06 -26.87
N VAL A 100 -28.83 -21.15 -27.07
CA VAL A 100 -27.63 -20.99 -26.25
C VAL A 100 -27.96 -20.26 -24.93
N SER A 101 -26.95 -20.05 -24.07
CA SER A 101 -27.12 -19.35 -22.78
C SER A 101 -27.73 -17.95 -22.92
N GLN A 102 -28.43 -17.49 -21.87
CA GLN A 102 -29.03 -16.16 -21.84
C GLN A 102 -27.97 -15.04 -21.85
N ASP A 103 -26.82 -15.30 -21.26
CA ASP A 103 -25.69 -14.37 -21.18
C ASP A 103 -24.63 -14.70 -22.25
N PHE A 104 -25.02 -15.35 -23.35
CA PHE A 104 -24.10 -15.78 -24.40
C PHE A 104 -23.37 -14.60 -25.06
N ARG A 105 -22.05 -14.74 -25.16
CA ARG A 105 -21.11 -13.75 -25.70
C ARG A 105 -20.31 -14.35 -26.85
N ILE A 106 -20.15 -13.54 -27.88
CA ILE A 106 -19.29 -13.81 -29.02
C ILE A 106 -18.09 -12.87 -28.93
N ILE A 107 -16.89 -13.42 -28.83
CA ILE A 107 -15.66 -12.65 -28.73
C ILE A 107 -14.90 -12.75 -30.05
N VAL A 108 -14.64 -11.61 -30.70
CA VAL A 108 -13.95 -11.51 -32.00
C VAL A 108 -12.83 -10.48 -31.91
N PRO A 109 -11.78 -10.52 -32.75
CA PRO A 109 -10.79 -9.43 -32.77
C PRO A 109 -11.48 -8.07 -32.89
N GLU A 110 -11.06 -7.10 -32.07
CA GLU A 110 -11.79 -5.84 -31.87
C GLU A 110 -12.05 -5.10 -33.20
N GLU A 111 -11.08 -5.10 -34.09
CA GLU A 111 -11.17 -4.47 -35.40
C GLU A 111 -12.20 -5.13 -36.33
N ASN A 112 -12.60 -6.37 -36.05
CA ASN A 112 -13.57 -7.13 -36.84
C ASN A 112 -14.99 -7.10 -36.24
N ALA A 113 -15.17 -6.60 -35.01
CA ALA A 113 -16.45 -6.65 -34.29
C ALA A 113 -17.62 -6.06 -35.10
N GLU A 114 -17.41 -4.91 -35.76
CA GLU A 114 -18.45 -4.28 -36.57
C GLU A 114 -18.79 -5.08 -37.85
N ALA A 115 -17.82 -5.81 -38.41
CA ALA A 115 -18.09 -6.70 -39.55
C ALA A 115 -18.99 -7.87 -39.12
N TYR A 116 -18.75 -8.47 -37.95
CA TYR A 116 -19.61 -9.51 -37.38
C TYR A 116 -21.03 -9.00 -37.10
N LYS A 117 -21.17 -7.84 -36.46
CA LYS A 117 -22.49 -7.25 -36.15
C LYS A 117 -23.35 -6.96 -37.37
N THR A 118 -22.75 -6.78 -38.55
CA THR A 118 -23.46 -6.39 -39.77
C THR A 118 -23.61 -7.51 -40.80
N ALA A 119 -22.88 -8.62 -40.64
CA ALA A 119 -22.91 -9.75 -41.56
C ALA A 119 -24.26 -10.48 -41.55
N GLU A 120 -24.63 -11.05 -42.71
CA GLU A 120 -25.81 -11.90 -42.85
C GLU A 120 -25.67 -13.16 -41.97
N GLY A 121 -26.77 -13.58 -41.33
CA GLY A 121 -26.77 -14.64 -40.31
C GLY A 121 -26.40 -14.17 -38.90
N TRP A 122 -25.52 -13.17 -38.77
CA TRP A 122 -25.04 -12.70 -37.46
C TRP A 122 -25.87 -11.57 -36.83
N LYS A 123 -26.77 -10.95 -37.61
CA LYS A 123 -27.57 -9.78 -37.17
C LYS A 123 -28.42 -10.05 -35.92
N ASP A 124 -28.96 -11.27 -35.81
CA ASP A 124 -29.83 -11.65 -34.69
C ASP A 124 -29.05 -11.81 -33.38
N VAL A 125 -27.73 -12.03 -33.46
CA VAL A 125 -26.81 -12.12 -32.31
C VAL A 125 -25.84 -10.93 -32.22
N ALA A 126 -26.07 -9.86 -32.98
CA ALA A 126 -25.16 -8.70 -33.03
C ALA A 126 -24.94 -8.04 -31.65
N GLY A 127 -25.95 -8.10 -30.76
CA GLY A 127 -25.85 -7.62 -29.39
C GLY A 127 -24.90 -8.42 -28.50
N SER A 128 -24.66 -9.69 -28.85
CA SER A 128 -23.73 -10.59 -28.15
C SER A 128 -22.28 -10.47 -28.67
N VAL A 129 -22.03 -9.72 -29.76
CA VAL A 129 -20.70 -9.58 -30.35
C VAL A 129 -19.89 -8.50 -29.63
N HIS A 130 -18.77 -8.91 -29.03
CA HIS A 130 -17.81 -8.04 -28.35
C HIS A 130 -16.43 -8.16 -28.99
N GLY A 131 -15.72 -7.02 -29.07
CA GLY A 131 -14.31 -7.01 -29.42
C GLY A 131 -13.46 -7.64 -28.34
N LEU A 132 -12.48 -8.45 -28.72
CA LEU A 132 -11.46 -9.05 -27.87
C LEU A 132 -10.51 -7.94 -27.44
N THR A 133 -10.82 -7.31 -26.32
CA THR A 133 -9.92 -6.38 -25.64
C THR A 133 -9.22 -7.09 -24.50
N TYR A 134 -7.94 -6.78 -24.32
CA TYR A 134 -7.19 -7.24 -23.18
C TYR A 134 -6.50 -6.02 -22.56
N GLN A 135 -7.08 -5.50 -21.47
CA GLN A 135 -6.68 -4.27 -20.82
C GLN A 135 -6.73 -4.38 -19.30
N LEU A 136 -5.65 -3.91 -18.69
CA LEU A 136 -5.50 -3.76 -17.25
C LEU A 136 -5.52 -2.28 -16.91
N GLU A 137 -6.15 -1.94 -15.78
CA GLU A 137 -6.10 -0.60 -15.22
C GLU A 137 -5.60 -0.67 -13.78
N VAL A 138 -4.70 0.25 -13.40
CA VAL A 138 -4.22 0.41 -12.02
C VAL A 138 -4.60 1.81 -11.53
N THR A 139 -5.29 1.88 -10.40
CA THR A 139 -5.73 3.13 -9.77
C THR A 139 -5.31 3.19 -8.30
N PRO A 140 -4.80 4.33 -7.79
CA PRO A 140 -4.48 5.54 -8.55
C PRO A 140 -3.23 5.32 -9.44
N PRO A 141 -3.09 6.08 -10.54
CA PRO A 141 -1.87 6.01 -11.37
C PRO A 141 -0.66 6.60 -10.64
N ASN A 142 -0.87 7.46 -9.65
CA ASN A 142 0.18 8.06 -8.82
C ASN A 142 -0.19 7.98 -7.34
N GLY A 143 0.65 7.35 -6.54
CA GLY A 143 0.60 7.33 -5.08
C GLY A 143 1.70 8.18 -4.46
N SER A 144 1.42 8.83 -3.34
CA SER A 144 2.42 9.57 -2.57
C SER A 144 2.33 9.30 -1.08
N LEU A 145 3.49 9.32 -0.42
CA LEU A 145 3.59 9.14 1.02
C LEU A 145 4.67 10.05 1.62
N GLU A 146 4.36 10.69 2.75
CA GLU A 146 5.34 11.43 3.54
C GLU A 146 5.53 10.77 4.91
N ILE A 147 6.79 10.48 5.26
CA ILE A 147 7.18 9.86 6.53
C ILE A 147 8.03 10.86 7.32
N PHE A 148 7.66 11.11 8.57
CA PHE A 148 8.40 11.98 9.49
C PHE A 148 9.09 11.13 10.57
N ARG A 149 10.42 11.17 10.64
CA ARG A 149 11.24 10.43 11.63
C ARG A 149 11.80 11.35 12.70
N GLY A 150 11.86 10.89 13.95
CA GLY A 150 12.46 11.61 15.08
C GLY A 150 11.45 12.26 16.05
N GLY A 151 10.15 12.13 15.78
CA GLY A 151 9.09 12.38 16.75
C GLY A 151 8.67 11.11 17.49
N THR A 152 8.00 11.27 18.63
CA THR A 152 7.33 10.19 19.37
C THR A 152 5.96 9.84 18.80
N SER A 153 5.59 10.40 17.63
CA SER A 153 4.23 10.31 17.11
C SER A 153 3.82 8.85 16.89
N THR A 154 2.93 8.42 17.79
CA THR A 154 2.02 7.27 17.69
C THR A 154 0.86 7.52 16.72
N GLY A 155 0.95 8.59 15.91
CA GLY A 155 -0.06 8.93 14.91
C GLY A 155 0.00 7.95 13.74
N SER A 156 -1.16 7.45 13.34
CA SER A 156 -1.37 6.51 12.22
C SER A 156 -1.07 7.16 10.87
N ASN A 157 0.18 7.60 10.65
CA ASN A 157 0.62 7.94 9.31
C ASN A 157 0.50 6.67 8.47
N PRO A 158 -0.16 6.73 7.30
CA PRO A 158 -0.26 5.58 6.42
C PRO A 158 1.16 5.06 6.15
N THR A 159 1.39 3.78 6.38
CA THR A 159 2.70 3.15 6.14
C THR A 159 2.79 2.57 4.73
N SER A 160 1.71 2.71 3.94
CA SER A 160 1.55 2.11 2.63
C SER A 160 0.57 2.91 1.77
N VAL A 161 0.62 2.70 0.46
CA VAL A 161 -0.41 3.15 -0.49
C VAL A 161 -1.10 1.91 -1.06
N THR A 162 -2.42 1.94 -1.10
CA THR A 162 -3.24 0.88 -1.72
C THR A 162 -3.49 1.23 -3.18
N PHE A 163 -3.27 0.25 -4.04
CA PHE A 163 -3.57 0.31 -5.47
C PHE A 163 -4.64 -0.73 -5.79
N THR A 164 -5.51 -0.39 -6.73
CA THR A 164 -6.59 -1.24 -7.24
C THR A 164 -6.28 -1.61 -8.68
N VAL A 165 -6.24 -2.90 -8.98
CA VAL A 165 -6.18 -3.43 -10.35
C VAL A 165 -7.58 -3.77 -10.79
N THR A 166 -7.98 -3.34 -11.99
CA THR A 166 -9.28 -3.66 -12.57
C THR A 166 -9.11 -4.35 -13.92
N ASN A 167 -9.85 -5.44 -14.13
CA ASN A 167 -9.94 -6.07 -15.44
C ASN A 167 -10.89 -5.26 -16.34
N LYS A 168 -10.32 -4.59 -17.35
CA LYS A 168 -11.08 -3.86 -18.39
C LYS A 168 -11.19 -4.63 -19.71
N SER A 169 -10.72 -5.87 -19.71
CA SER A 169 -10.76 -6.79 -20.84
C SER A 169 -12.17 -7.33 -21.05
N ALA A 170 -12.43 -7.80 -22.27
CA ALA A 170 -13.65 -8.55 -22.57
C ALA A 170 -13.61 -10.00 -22.02
N VAL A 171 -12.42 -10.50 -21.67
CA VAL A 171 -12.20 -11.87 -21.18
C VAL A 171 -11.65 -11.88 -19.75
N PRO A 172 -11.81 -12.99 -19.01
CA PRO A 172 -11.17 -13.14 -17.71
C PRO A 172 -9.64 -13.03 -17.80
N LEU A 173 -9.03 -12.41 -16.79
CA LEU A 173 -7.58 -12.36 -16.63
C LEU A 173 -7.12 -13.44 -15.65
N SER A 174 -5.91 -13.93 -15.84
CA SER A 174 -5.27 -14.87 -14.91
C SER A 174 -3.77 -14.59 -14.77
N GLY A 175 -3.14 -15.13 -13.74
CA GLY A 175 -1.69 -15.04 -13.57
C GLY A 175 -1.19 -13.61 -13.37
N LEU A 176 -1.96 -12.78 -12.64
CA LEU A 176 -1.58 -11.40 -12.33
C LEU A 176 -0.21 -11.35 -11.65
N LYS A 177 0.66 -10.48 -12.15
CA LYS A 177 2.00 -10.24 -11.64
C LYS A 177 2.18 -8.74 -11.41
N VAL A 178 2.72 -8.39 -10.25
CA VAL A 178 3.09 -7.01 -9.93
C VAL A 178 4.59 -6.97 -9.67
N SER A 179 5.28 -6.08 -10.35
CA SER A 179 6.70 -5.84 -10.14
C SER A 179 6.97 -4.39 -9.75
N LEU A 180 7.96 -4.22 -8.87
CA LEU A 180 8.51 -2.93 -8.49
C LEU A 180 9.92 -2.83 -9.06
N ASP A 181 10.22 -1.72 -9.74
CA ASP A 181 11.57 -1.46 -10.26
C ASP A 181 12.59 -1.05 -9.17
N ASN A 182 12.11 -0.73 -7.97
CA ASN A 182 12.90 -0.31 -6.81
C ASN A 182 12.54 -1.15 -5.57
N ALA A 183 12.65 -2.48 -5.71
CA ALA A 183 12.38 -3.42 -4.63
C ALA A 183 13.42 -3.38 -3.50
N GLU A 184 14.57 -2.69 -3.67
CA GLU A 184 15.47 -2.44 -2.54
C GLU A 184 14.88 -1.49 -1.50
N ASN A 185 14.03 -0.54 -1.89
CA ASN A 185 13.48 0.48 -1.01
C ASN A 185 12.00 0.28 -0.67
N PHE A 186 11.26 -0.47 -1.50
CA PHE A 186 9.84 -0.72 -1.34
C PHE A 186 9.55 -2.21 -1.13
N THR A 187 8.40 -2.49 -0.55
CA THR A 187 7.84 -3.83 -0.33
C THR A 187 6.43 -3.87 -0.88
N LEU A 188 6.07 -5.02 -1.41
CA LEU A 188 4.79 -5.29 -2.03
C LEU A 188 4.04 -6.31 -1.17
N ASP A 189 2.80 -5.98 -0.81
CA ASP A 189 1.88 -6.92 -0.16
C ASP A 189 0.71 -7.21 -1.11
N ILE A 190 0.58 -8.50 -1.45
CA ILE A 190 -0.29 -9.03 -2.50
C ILE A 190 -1.43 -9.86 -1.91
N ALA A 191 -1.61 -9.87 -0.57
CA ALA A 191 -2.54 -10.77 0.12
C ALA A 191 -4.00 -10.76 -0.37
N LEU A 192 -4.39 -9.77 -1.18
CA LEU A 192 -5.75 -9.60 -1.71
C LEU A 192 -5.88 -9.89 -3.22
N MET A 193 -4.80 -10.18 -3.96
CA MET A 193 -4.90 -10.49 -5.40
C MET A 193 -5.56 -11.83 -5.65
N ASP A 194 -6.67 -11.81 -6.39
CA ASP A 194 -7.26 -13.02 -6.95
C ASP A 194 -6.38 -13.56 -8.08
N ALA A 195 -6.29 -14.88 -8.19
CA ALA A 195 -5.59 -15.55 -9.28
C ALA A 195 -6.33 -15.40 -10.62
N SER A 196 -7.63 -15.12 -10.60
CA SER A 196 -8.42 -14.79 -11.79
C SER A 196 -9.36 -13.61 -11.53
N LEU A 197 -9.46 -12.70 -12.50
CA LEU A 197 -10.39 -11.57 -12.47
C LEU A 197 -11.36 -11.67 -13.64
N ALA A 198 -12.66 -11.81 -13.40
CA ALA A 198 -13.65 -11.73 -14.46
C ALA A 198 -13.72 -10.31 -15.05
N PRO A 199 -14.28 -10.13 -16.26
CA PRO A 199 -14.47 -8.80 -16.85
C PRO A 199 -15.19 -7.84 -15.89
N GLY A 200 -14.57 -6.68 -15.65
CA GLY A 200 -15.11 -5.64 -14.76
C GLY A 200 -14.80 -5.82 -13.27
N GLU A 201 -14.22 -6.95 -12.85
CA GLU A 201 -13.82 -7.17 -11.46
C GLU A 201 -12.51 -6.45 -11.11
N SER A 202 -12.31 -6.22 -9.82
CA SER A 202 -11.15 -5.54 -9.28
C SER A 202 -10.56 -6.27 -8.08
N THR A 203 -9.25 -6.10 -7.89
CA THR A 203 -8.53 -6.52 -6.70
C THR A 203 -7.57 -5.42 -6.24
N THR A 204 -7.01 -5.53 -5.03
CA THR A 204 -6.11 -4.54 -4.46
C THR A 204 -4.77 -5.13 -4.03
N PHE A 205 -3.72 -4.31 -4.03
CA PHE A 205 -2.44 -4.61 -3.42
C PHE A 205 -1.93 -3.35 -2.71
N THR A 206 -0.96 -3.51 -1.82
CA THR A 206 -0.34 -2.36 -1.15
C THR A 206 1.16 -2.31 -1.39
N VAL A 207 1.68 -1.09 -1.51
CA VAL A 207 3.11 -0.82 -1.63
C VAL A 207 3.53 0.00 -0.42
N SER A 208 4.57 -0.46 0.29
CA SER A 208 5.08 0.15 1.51
C SER A 208 6.57 0.41 1.40
N PRO A 209 7.08 1.62 1.73
CA PRO A 209 8.51 1.83 1.88
C PRO A 209 9.06 1.01 3.04
N LYS A 210 10.32 0.57 2.95
CA LYS A 210 10.98 -0.17 4.02
C LYS A 210 11.20 0.70 5.25
N ALA A 211 11.10 0.09 6.43
CA ALA A 211 11.23 0.78 7.72
C ALA A 211 12.60 1.45 7.91
N GLU A 212 13.64 1.05 7.16
CA GLU A 212 15.02 1.53 7.33
C GLU A 212 15.43 2.65 6.36
N LEU A 213 14.51 3.14 5.52
CA LEU A 213 14.86 4.21 4.58
C LEU A 213 15.45 5.44 5.29
N ALA A 214 16.62 5.86 4.83
CA ALA A 214 17.21 7.11 5.26
C ALA A 214 16.34 8.29 4.82
N GLN A 215 16.70 9.47 5.31
CA GLN A 215 16.11 10.71 4.83
C GLN A 215 16.33 10.86 3.32
N GLY A 216 15.29 11.24 2.58
CA GLY A 216 15.35 11.39 1.13
C GLY A 216 14.01 11.23 0.44
N SER A 217 14.03 11.33 -0.89
CA SER A 217 12.89 11.04 -1.76
C SER A 217 13.19 9.78 -2.57
N TYR A 218 12.24 8.86 -2.57
CA TYR A 218 12.33 7.55 -3.20
C TYR A 218 11.12 7.36 -4.11
N GLN A 219 11.35 6.78 -5.29
CA GLN A 219 10.29 6.48 -6.24
C GLN A 219 10.40 5.01 -6.66
N THR A 220 9.25 4.38 -6.90
CA THR A 220 9.18 3.13 -7.65
C THR A 220 8.09 3.22 -8.71
N ASN A 221 8.39 2.71 -9.89
CA ASN A 221 7.41 2.41 -10.91
C ASN A 221 6.86 1.00 -10.63
N ILE A 222 5.55 0.89 -10.77
CA ILE A 222 4.77 -0.31 -10.54
C ILE A 222 4.28 -0.77 -11.90
N THR A 223 4.59 -2.02 -12.24
CA THR A 223 4.15 -2.64 -13.48
C THR A 223 3.26 -3.82 -13.13
N VAL A 224 2.05 -3.84 -13.67
CA VAL A 224 1.08 -4.93 -13.49
C VAL A 224 0.85 -5.61 -14.84
N THR A 225 1.07 -6.92 -14.87
CA THR A 225 0.84 -7.78 -16.02
C THR A 225 -0.09 -8.93 -15.66
N SER A 226 -0.59 -9.63 -16.67
CA SER A 226 -1.32 -10.90 -16.52
C SER A 226 -0.87 -11.86 -17.61
N ASP A 227 -1.11 -13.15 -17.41
CA ASP A 227 -0.79 -14.18 -18.38
C ASP A 227 -1.82 -14.16 -19.51
N ILE A 228 -1.37 -13.89 -20.73
CA ILE A 228 -2.20 -13.94 -21.93
C ILE A 228 -2.21 -15.39 -22.42
N PRO A 229 -3.38 -16.04 -22.59
CA PRO A 229 -3.45 -17.37 -23.19
C PRO A 229 -2.76 -17.38 -24.56
N ASP A 230 -1.98 -18.43 -24.87
CA ASP A 230 -1.21 -18.53 -26.13
C ASP A 230 -2.08 -18.30 -27.38
N VAL A 231 -3.34 -18.73 -27.32
CA VAL A 231 -4.35 -18.52 -28.36
C VAL A 231 -4.71 -17.06 -28.59
N VAL A 232 -4.68 -16.22 -27.55
CA VAL A 232 -4.93 -14.77 -27.64
C VAL A 232 -3.65 -14.03 -28.04
N ALA A 233 -2.49 -14.47 -27.52
CA ALA A 233 -1.18 -13.86 -27.77
C ALA A 233 -0.74 -13.93 -29.26
N GLN A 234 -1.24 -14.92 -30.02
CA GLN A 234 -0.95 -15.05 -31.45
C GLN A 234 -1.65 -14.00 -32.34
N TYR A 235 -2.69 -13.32 -31.83
CA TYR A 235 -3.55 -12.46 -32.66
C TYR A 235 -3.77 -11.04 -32.12
N ILE A 236 -3.29 -10.73 -30.90
CA ILE A 236 -3.10 -9.35 -30.42
C ILE A 236 -1.58 -9.05 -30.47
N PRO A 237 -1.05 -8.55 -31.61
CA PRO A 237 0.39 -8.38 -31.79
C PRO A 237 0.97 -7.25 -30.92
N ASP A 238 0.14 -6.27 -30.53
CA ASP A 238 0.48 -5.30 -29.51
C ASP A 238 0.20 -5.94 -28.15
N GLN A 239 1.23 -6.63 -27.63
CA GLN A 239 1.29 -7.15 -26.27
C GLN A 239 0.55 -6.20 -25.33
N VAL A 240 -0.41 -6.72 -24.58
CA VAL A 240 -1.21 -5.98 -23.60
C VAL A 240 -0.28 -5.03 -22.87
N ALA A 241 -0.47 -3.74 -23.08
CA ALA A 241 0.34 -2.75 -22.41
C ALA A 241 0.19 -3.02 -20.90
N PRO A 242 1.29 -3.23 -20.17
CA PRO A 242 1.20 -3.41 -18.74
C PRO A 242 0.48 -2.20 -18.14
N ALA A 243 -0.31 -2.42 -17.10
CA ALA A 243 -0.84 -1.29 -16.35
C ALA A 243 0.27 -0.71 -15.47
N GLU A 244 0.53 0.57 -15.64
CA GLU A 244 1.61 1.26 -14.95
C GLU A 244 1.08 2.24 -13.90
N ALA A 245 1.76 2.28 -12.77
CA ALA A 245 1.55 3.30 -11.74
C ALA A 245 2.89 3.71 -11.13
N THR A 246 2.91 4.82 -10.41
CA THR A 246 4.11 5.30 -9.71
C THR A 246 3.79 5.53 -8.24
N MET A 247 4.73 5.20 -7.37
CA MET A 247 4.70 5.59 -5.96
C MET A 247 5.92 6.44 -5.61
N VAL A 248 5.69 7.58 -4.97
CA VAL A 248 6.74 8.43 -4.40
C VAL A 248 6.63 8.44 -2.88
N CYS A 249 7.74 8.17 -2.20
CA CYS A 249 7.86 8.26 -0.75
C CYS A 249 8.92 9.30 -0.38
N THR A 250 8.56 10.30 0.42
CA THR A 250 9.50 11.27 0.98
C THR A 250 9.67 11.04 2.47
N VAL A 251 10.89 10.72 2.90
CA VAL A 251 11.29 10.58 4.30
C VAL A 251 11.94 11.89 4.76
N LYS A 252 11.30 12.56 5.72
CA LYS A 252 11.73 13.81 6.35
C LYS A 252 12.13 13.53 7.80
N THR A 253 13.15 14.22 8.29
CA THR A 253 13.52 14.18 9.71
C THR A 253 12.92 15.37 10.46
N VAL A 254 12.44 15.13 11.67
CA VAL A 254 11.96 16.13 12.62
C VAL A 254 12.73 15.95 13.91
N GLY A 255 13.13 17.04 14.54
CA GLY A 255 13.98 16.97 15.73
C GLY A 255 14.04 18.30 16.47
N LEU A 256 14.11 18.21 17.78
CA LEU A 256 14.34 19.33 18.68
C LEU A 256 15.55 19.02 19.55
N THR A 257 16.36 20.04 19.79
CA THR A 257 17.42 20.01 20.81
C THR A 257 17.24 21.19 21.75
N ALA A 258 17.68 21.04 23.01
CA ALA A 258 17.61 22.08 24.02
C ALA A 258 19.00 22.31 24.62
N ALA A 259 19.39 23.58 24.74
CA ALA A 259 20.65 23.98 25.35
C ALA A 259 20.44 25.14 26.34
N PRO A 260 20.87 25.00 27.61
CA PRO A 260 21.39 23.78 28.24
C PRO A 260 20.29 22.70 28.40
N ALA A 261 20.70 21.42 28.54
CA ALA A 261 19.78 20.30 28.77
C ALA A 261 19.22 20.25 30.20
N SER A 262 19.81 21.02 31.13
CA SER A 262 19.32 21.18 32.49
C SER A 262 19.53 22.61 33.01
N LEU A 263 18.65 23.02 33.91
CA LEU A 263 18.72 24.29 34.63
C LEU A 263 18.65 24.02 36.13
N ASP A 264 19.77 24.24 36.82
CA ASP A 264 19.86 24.19 38.27
C ASP A 264 19.79 25.58 38.87
N PHE A 265 18.78 25.87 39.68
CA PHE A 265 18.60 27.17 40.34
C PHE A 265 19.21 27.23 41.74
N GLY A 266 19.86 26.15 42.19
CA GLY A 266 20.50 26.05 43.49
C GLY A 266 19.50 26.04 44.65
N SER A 267 19.99 26.47 45.82
CA SER A 267 19.25 26.43 47.09
C SER A 267 19.05 27.82 47.67
N VAL A 268 17.87 28.09 48.21
CA VAL A 268 17.54 29.32 48.96
C VAL A 268 16.82 29.00 50.26
N TYR A 269 16.76 29.94 51.20
CA TYR A 269 15.97 29.76 52.43
C TYR A 269 14.52 30.24 52.27
N THR A 270 13.60 29.70 53.08
CA THR A 270 12.21 30.16 53.18
C THR A 270 12.12 31.68 53.31
N GLY A 271 11.19 32.32 52.57
CA GLY A 271 11.08 33.78 52.51
C GLY A 271 11.97 34.45 51.45
N TYR A 272 12.56 33.65 50.55
CA TYR A 272 13.37 34.12 49.43
C TYR A 272 12.62 35.08 48.50
N THR A 273 13.36 36.01 47.91
CA THR A 273 12.95 36.72 46.71
C THR A 273 13.18 35.83 45.48
N GLN A 274 12.36 36.01 44.44
CA GLN A 274 12.41 35.16 43.25
C GLN A 274 13.85 34.98 42.72
N PRO A 275 14.34 33.73 42.54
CA PRO A 275 15.70 33.46 42.05
C PRO A 275 15.91 34.02 40.66
N GLU A 276 17.16 34.24 40.24
CA GLU A 276 17.44 34.75 38.90
C GLU A 276 16.90 33.82 37.80
N ALA A 277 16.31 34.43 36.77
CA ALA A 277 15.82 33.68 35.63
C ALA A 277 16.98 33.13 34.80
N LYS A 278 16.81 31.91 34.28
CA LYS A 278 17.75 31.27 33.37
C LYS A 278 17.06 30.99 32.04
N THR A 279 17.84 30.84 30.98
CA THR A 279 17.29 30.60 29.64
C THR A 279 17.63 29.21 29.13
N VAL A 280 16.71 28.62 28.39
CA VAL A 280 16.96 27.44 27.55
C VAL A 280 16.58 27.79 26.11
N THR A 281 17.46 27.44 25.19
CA THR A 281 17.25 27.63 23.76
C THR A 281 16.90 26.29 23.14
N VAL A 282 15.68 26.20 22.60
CA VAL A 282 15.23 25.08 21.80
C VAL A 282 15.52 25.37 20.34
N THR A 283 16.21 24.44 19.67
CA THR A 283 16.57 24.55 18.24
C THR A 283 15.86 23.46 17.45
N ASN A 284 15.22 23.83 16.34
CA ASN A 284 14.73 22.88 15.34
C ASN A 284 15.92 22.32 14.56
N THR A 285 16.19 21.02 14.73
CA THR A 285 17.27 20.30 14.06
C THR A 285 16.78 19.40 12.93
N GLY A 286 15.47 19.37 12.67
CA GLY A 286 14.87 18.65 11.57
C GLY A 286 14.77 19.49 10.30
N GLU A 287 14.10 18.94 9.29
CA GLU A 287 13.92 19.55 7.96
C GLU A 287 12.54 20.15 7.72
N GLN A 288 11.68 20.10 8.73
CA GLN A 288 10.34 20.63 8.65
C GLN A 288 10.19 21.77 9.63
N ALA A 289 9.41 22.78 9.26
CA ALA A 289 9.02 23.80 10.22
C ALA A 289 8.25 23.14 11.36
N ILE A 290 8.66 23.41 12.59
CA ILE A 290 8.02 22.89 13.80
C ILE A 290 7.29 24.04 14.48
N THR A 291 6.01 23.85 14.76
CA THR A 291 5.29 24.77 15.66
C THR A 291 5.36 24.18 17.07
N LEU A 292 6.02 24.90 17.97
CA LEU A 292 6.12 24.53 19.37
C LEU A 292 4.83 24.82 20.12
N THR A 293 4.53 24.00 21.11
CA THR A 293 3.49 24.26 22.11
C THR A 293 4.13 24.93 23.31
N GLN A 294 3.50 25.99 23.85
CA GLN A 294 3.97 26.63 25.07
C GLN A 294 4.04 25.60 26.20
N PRO A 295 5.23 25.28 26.73
CA PRO A 295 5.35 24.34 27.82
C PRO A 295 4.80 24.96 29.12
N ALA A 296 4.16 24.13 29.94
CA ALA A 296 3.67 24.50 31.25
C ALA A 296 4.49 23.79 32.33
N SER A 297 4.63 24.43 33.50
CA SER A 297 5.33 23.87 34.65
C SER A 297 4.57 24.14 35.94
N GLN A 298 4.65 23.18 36.86
CA GLN A 298 4.06 23.29 38.19
C GLN A 298 4.82 24.28 39.08
N TYR A 299 6.15 24.24 39.06
CA TYR A 299 7.00 24.97 40.00
C TYR A 299 7.75 26.16 39.41
N TYR A 300 7.76 26.29 38.09
CA TYR A 300 8.51 27.33 37.38
C TYR A 300 7.59 28.19 36.53
N ASP A 301 7.87 29.49 36.48
CA ASP A 301 7.32 30.39 35.48
C ASP A 301 8.14 30.23 34.20
N VAL A 302 7.46 30.00 33.06
CA VAL A 302 8.08 29.78 31.76
C VAL A 302 7.56 30.81 30.76
N ILE A 303 8.43 31.71 30.35
CA ILE A 303 8.11 32.82 29.44
C ILE A 303 8.84 32.60 28.12
N THR A 304 8.10 32.57 27.03
CA THR A 304 8.68 32.45 25.69
C THR A 304 9.02 33.83 25.14
N ALA A 305 10.22 33.98 24.58
CA ALA A 305 10.60 35.14 23.79
C ALA A 305 10.54 34.82 22.29
N GLY A 306 9.65 35.49 21.56
CA GLY A 306 9.55 35.38 20.09
C GLY A 306 8.51 34.37 19.59
N SER A 307 8.68 33.96 18.33
CA SER A 307 7.77 33.02 17.66
C SER A 307 7.97 31.59 18.13
N LEU A 308 6.87 30.85 18.29
CA LEU A 308 6.89 29.39 18.50
C LEU A 308 6.93 28.62 17.17
N GLU A 309 6.83 29.30 16.03
CA GLU A 309 7.05 28.70 14.72
C GLU A 309 8.55 28.72 14.39
N LEU A 310 9.15 27.54 14.38
CA LEU A 310 10.56 27.35 14.08
C LEU A 310 10.74 26.84 12.66
N HIS A 311 11.23 27.69 11.77
CA HIS A 311 11.82 27.25 10.50
C HIS A 311 12.99 26.29 10.75
N VAL A 312 13.48 25.62 9.70
CA VAL A 312 14.64 24.72 9.77
C VAL A 312 15.87 25.47 10.33
N GLY A 313 16.49 24.93 11.38
CA GLY A 313 17.58 25.59 12.12
C GLY A 313 17.14 26.76 13.02
N GLY A 314 15.85 27.10 13.02
CA GLY A 314 15.25 28.14 13.84
C GLY A 314 15.31 27.83 15.33
N LYS A 315 15.24 28.88 16.15
CA LYS A 315 15.41 28.80 17.61
C LYS A 315 14.29 29.54 18.34
N ALA A 316 13.84 28.96 19.44
CA ALA A 316 13.00 29.62 20.45
C ALA A 316 13.74 29.64 21.78
N THR A 317 13.69 30.76 22.48
CA THR A 317 14.28 30.89 23.81
C THR A 317 13.18 30.98 24.85
N PHE A 318 13.26 30.09 25.83
CA PHE A 318 12.39 30.07 26.99
C PHE A 318 13.16 30.59 28.19
N THR A 319 12.59 31.58 28.86
CA THR A 319 13.08 32.08 30.14
C THR A 319 12.34 31.35 31.25
N VAL A 320 13.08 30.69 32.13
CA VAL A 320 12.58 29.83 33.20
C VAL A 320 13.01 30.40 34.54
N GLN A 321 12.08 30.46 35.49
CA GLN A 321 12.34 30.99 36.82
C GLN A 321 11.53 30.24 37.88
N PRO A 322 12.08 29.88 39.05
CA PRO A 322 11.30 29.27 40.11
C PRO A 322 10.19 30.22 40.57
N LYS A 323 9.00 29.69 40.82
CA LYS A 323 7.88 30.46 41.39
C LYS A 323 8.24 30.92 42.80
N THR A 324 7.67 32.04 43.21
CA THR A 324 7.75 32.49 44.62
C THR A 324 6.73 31.75 45.48
N GLY A 325 6.97 31.71 46.80
CA GLY A 325 6.03 31.12 47.76
C GLY A 325 6.04 29.60 47.84
N LEU A 326 7.04 28.92 47.26
CA LEU A 326 7.25 27.50 47.47
C LEU A 326 7.67 27.24 48.92
N THR A 327 7.12 26.18 49.52
CA THR A 327 7.50 25.72 50.87
C THR A 327 8.91 25.12 50.86
N ALA A 328 9.47 24.82 52.03
CA ALA A 328 10.73 24.07 52.04
C ALA A 328 10.58 22.69 51.40
N GLY A 329 11.52 22.32 50.53
CA GLY A 329 11.49 21.08 49.75
C GLY A 329 12.43 21.11 48.56
N GLU A 330 12.56 19.95 47.89
CA GLU A 330 13.27 19.80 46.62
C GLU A 330 12.26 19.77 45.48
N TYR A 331 12.50 20.61 44.47
CA TYR A 331 11.65 20.78 43.30
C TYR A 331 12.44 20.33 42.08
N SER A 332 12.23 19.07 41.69
CA SER A 332 12.75 18.52 40.43
C SER A 332 11.60 18.32 39.45
N GLU A 333 11.71 18.85 38.24
CA GLU A 333 10.69 18.77 37.20
C GLU A 333 11.33 18.60 35.82
N THR A 334 10.70 17.83 34.93
CA THR A 334 11.08 17.77 33.52
C THR A 334 10.18 18.71 32.73
N LEU A 335 10.77 19.77 32.17
CA LEU A 335 10.08 20.66 31.25
C LEU A 335 10.10 20.07 29.84
N THR A 336 8.98 19.49 29.41
CA THR A 336 8.83 18.97 28.05
C THR A 336 8.36 20.06 27.11
N VAL A 337 9.17 20.38 26.11
CA VAL A 337 8.79 21.28 25.01
C VAL A 337 8.39 20.43 23.81
N SER A 338 7.08 20.36 23.55
CA SER A 338 6.52 19.60 22.42
C SER A 338 6.33 20.48 21.18
N GLY A 339 6.36 19.85 20.00
CA GLY A 339 6.04 20.47 18.74
C GLY A 339 5.14 19.61 17.84
N THR A 340 4.81 20.14 16.68
CA THR A 340 4.12 19.40 15.60
C THR A 340 4.86 18.12 15.22
N TYR A 341 4.16 17.15 14.62
CA TYR A 341 4.70 15.83 14.25
C TYR A 341 5.12 14.93 15.44
N GLY A 342 4.73 15.29 16.66
CA GLY A 342 4.98 14.51 17.88
C GLY A 342 6.42 14.58 18.38
N VAL A 343 7.21 15.53 17.89
CA VAL A 343 8.57 15.77 18.40
C VAL A 343 8.52 16.50 19.74
N SER A 344 9.44 16.16 20.64
CA SER A 344 9.59 16.83 21.92
C SER A 344 11.04 16.85 22.35
N VAL A 345 11.39 17.79 23.22
CA VAL A 345 12.66 17.82 23.92
C VAL A 345 12.42 18.12 25.39
N ASP A 346 13.15 17.42 26.25
CA ASP A 346 13.05 17.55 27.69
C ASP A 346 14.20 18.37 28.26
N VAL A 347 13.89 19.22 29.23
CA VAL A 347 14.86 20.02 29.98
C VAL A 347 14.67 19.74 31.47
N ALA A 348 15.72 19.23 32.13
CA ALA A 348 15.65 18.95 33.56
C ALA A 348 15.77 20.23 34.39
N LEU A 349 14.85 20.48 35.30
CA LEU A 349 14.84 21.63 36.20
C LEU A 349 15.04 21.17 37.63
N CYS A 350 15.92 21.83 38.39
CA CYS A 350 16.07 21.59 39.83
C CYS A 350 16.19 22.88 40.64
N PHE A 351 15.57 22.90 41.81
CA PHE A 351 15.57 24.02 42.75
C PHE A 351 15.28 23.51 44.17
N VAL A 352 15.95 24.07 45.18
CA VAL A 352 15.76 23.66 46.59
C VAL A 352 15.39 24.86 47.45
N VAL A 353 14.40 24.68 48.31
CA VAL A 353 14.05 25.64 49.36
C VAL A 353 14.34 25.01 50.73
N GLU A 354 15.27 25.59 51.47
CA GLU A 354 15.69 25.15 52.80
C GLU A 354 14.92 25.88 53.90
N GLN A 355 14.64 25.20 55.01
CA GLN A 355 14.09 25.85 56.20
C GLN A 355 15.16 26.70 56.88
N GLN A 356 14.83 27.94 57.22
CA GLN A 356 15.71 28.76 58.05
C GLN A 356 15.71 28.18 59.48
N SER A 357 16.85 27.68 59.95
CA SER A 357 16.95 27.18 61.33
C SER A 357 16.72 28.36 62.28
N GLY A 358 15.58 28.35 62.96
CA GLY A 358 15.27 29.35 63.97
C GLY A 358 16.35 29.33 65.05
N GLY A 359 17.08 30.43 65.18
CA GLY A 359 17.94 30.71 66.32
C GLY A 359 17.10 30.83 67.59
N GLY A 360 16.70 29.69 68.14
CA GLY A 360 16.11 29.57 69.47
C GLY A 360 17.21 29.73 70.51
N SER A 361 17.38 30.95 71.02
CA SER A 361 18.07 31.18 72.28
C SER A 361 17.34 30.41 73.38
N SER A 362 17.94 29.34 73.89
CA SER A 362 17.60 28.76 75.19
C SER A 362 18.85 28.82 76.06
N GLY A 363 18.80 29.69 77.06
CA GLY A 363 19.81 29.74 78.11
C GLY A 363 19.74 28.50 78.98
N GLY A 364 20.90 27.91 79.29
CA GLY A 364 21.02 26.77 80.18
C GLY A 364 22.46 26.30 80.29
N SER A 365 23.15 26.78 81.32
CA SER A 365 24.52 26.45 81.71
C SER A 365 24.79 24.95 81.85
N SER A 366 25.93 24.45 81.35
CA SER A 366 26.98 23.82 82.18
C SER A 366 28.05 23.07 81.37
N SER A 367 29.32 23.43 81.65
CA SER A 367 30.53 22.60 81.71
C SER A 367 30.97 21.73 80.51
N GLY A 368 32.09 22.15 79.91
CA GLY A 368 33.33 21.35 79.91
C GLY A 368 33.64 20.49 78.69
N GLY A 369 34.86 20.64 78.16
CA GLY A 369 35.55 19.64 77.35
C GLY A 369 35.88 20.10 75.93
N GLY A 370 37.18 20.18 75.62
CA GLY A 370 37.72 20.70 74.34
C GLY A 370 37.91 19.67 73.22
N GLY A 371 38.48 20.18 72.13
CA GLY A 371 38.84 19.48 70.87
C GLY A 371 37.83 19.84 69.76
N GLY A 372 38.17 20.31 68.56
CA GLY A 372 39.42 20.33 67.81
C GLY A 372 39.14 19.80 66.39
N GLY A 373 39.09 20.67 65.38
CA GLY A 373 38.97 20.35 63.93
C GLY A 373 37.59 19.86 63.48
N SER A 374 37.16 19.94 62.22
CA SER A 374 37.65 20.57 60.99
C SER A 374 36.65 20.18 59.88
N GLY A 375 36.42 21.04 58.89
CA GLY A 375 36.10 20.61 57.52
C GLY A 375 34.63 20.37 57.20
N SER A 376 34.04 21.36 56.52
CA SER A 376 32.86 21.25 55.68
C SER A 376 33.06 20.17 54.61
N ALA A 377 32.16 19.19 54.52
CA ALA A 377 32.10 18.24 53.41
C ALA A 377 30.94 18.62 52.49
N MET A 378 31.25 19.22 51.34
CA MET A 378 30.35 19.25 50.18
C MET A 378 30.23 17.83 49.63
N TYR A 379 29.04 17.27 49.65
CA TYR A 379 28.71 16.08 48.85
C TYR A 379 28.42 16.54 47.42
N ALA A 380 29.42 16.45 46.54
CA ALA A 380 29.20 16.50 45.10
C ALA A 380 28.62 15.15 44.66
N VAL A 381 27.32 15.10 44.34
CA VAL A 381 26.72 13.96 43.64
C VAL A 381 27.04 14.11 42.16
N SER A 382 27.95 13.26 41.67
CA SER A 382 28.24 13.09 40.25
C SER A 382 27.05 12.39 39.58
N LEU A 383 26.31 13.10 38.74
CA LEU A 383 25.39 12.50 37.77
C LEU A 383 26.20 12.17 36.51
N ALA A 384 26.50 10.89 36.33
CA ALA A 384 27.06 10.37 35.09
C ALA A 384 25.98 10.31 34.00
N ALA A 385 26.31 10.78 32.81
CA ALA A 385 25.52 10.57 31.60
C ALA A 385 25.48 9.08 31.23
N PRO A 386 24.38 8.56 30.65
CA PRO A 386 24.40 7.22 30.08
C PRO A 386 25.07 7.29 28.69
N GLU A 387 26.32 6.85 28.61
CA GLU A 387 26.91 6.50 27.32
C GLU A 387 26.41 5.10 26.92
N HIS A 388 25.79 5.03 25.75
CA HIS A 388 25.56 3.78 25.03
C HIS A 388 26.90 3.18 24.59
N GLY A 389 27.17 1.94 25.01
CA GLY A 389 28.28 1.13 24.50
C GLY A 389 28.19 -0.31 25.00
N THR A 390 27.83 -1.22 24.10
CA THR A 390 27.69 -2.69 24.29
C THR A 390 29.05 -3.35 24.61
N VAL A 391 29.11 -4.52 25.29
CA VAL A 391 29.41 -5.82 24.64
C VAL A 391 29.51 -7.00 25.67
N THR A 392 28.83 -8.09 25.30
CA THR A 392 28.92 -9.54 25.63
C THR A 392 29.03 -10.07 27.06
N VAL A 393 28.08 -10.94 27.41
CA VAL A 393 28.29 -12.08 28.32
C VAL A 393 27.78 -13.35 27.61
N SER A 394 28.66 -14.33 27.43
CA SER A 394 28.31 -15.74 27.25
C SER A 394 29.24 -16.56 28.15
N PRO A 395 28.77 -17.69 28.69
CA PRO A 395 29.49 -18.46 29.71
C PRO A 395 30.84 -19.00 29.26
#